data_AF-A0A821AX79-F1
#
_entry.id   AF-A0A821AX79-F1
#
_cell.length_a   1.000
_cell.length_b   1.000
_cell.length_c   1.000
_cell.angle_alpha   90.00
_cell.angle_beta   90.00
_cell.angle_gamma   90.00
#
_symmetry.space_group_name_H-M   'P 1'
#
loop_
_entity.id
_entity.type
_entity.pdbx_description
1 polymer ?
#
loop_
_entity_poly.entity_id
_entity_poly.type
_entity_poly.pdbx_seq_one_letter_code
_entity_poly.pdbx_strand_id
1 'polypeptide(L)'
;TFAFDDPCECVHFQKNRLLFYKPENDICLVMTIHVPNIERKKNEKLIIEYYDEHINDRPMLSILKMSYRYFVLQHGTISVLLQNNDIEVVKNILKEYFDKFIEYHLQRMIIDITVDSSFFGVQFLPVEKLIYIKVQSILRRFELRFTSLKETLFLHRNQLVWYIKEIFFCFYFY
;
A
#
# COMPACT_ATOMS: atom_id res chain seq x y z
N THR A 1 16.05 23.72 10.60
CA THR A 1 14.99 24.30 11.46
C THR A 1 13.85 23.31 11.48
N PHE A 2 13.25 23.02 12.64
CA PHE A 2 12.03 22.21 12.69
C PHE A 2 10.85 23.05 12.19
N ALA A 3 9.94 22.44 11.42
CA ALA A 3 8.63 23.04 11.17
C ALA A 3 7.79 22.87 12.44
N PHE A 4 7.27 23.97 12.97
CA PHE A 4 6.48 23.96 14.21
C PHE A 4 4.97 23.81 13.95
N ASP A 5 4.51 24.14 12.74
CA ASP A 5 3.09 24.20 12.38
C ASP A 5 2.63 23.02 11.49
N ASP A 6 3.55 22.28 10.87
CA ASP A 6 3.22 21.11 10.06
C ASP A 6 2.95 19.87 10.95
N PRO A 7 1.80 19.18 10.80
CA PRO A 7 1.52 17.97 11.57
C PRO A 7 2.46 16.83 11.15
N CYS A 8 3.13 16.22 12.14
CA CYS A 8 4.06 15.13 11.91
C CYS A 8 3.36 13.89 11.31
N GLU A 9 3.56 13.63 10.01
CA GLU A 9 2.92 12.50 9.31
C GLU A 9 3.55 11.13 9.65
N CYS A 10 4.80 11.08 10.12
CA CYS A 10 5.52 9.82 10.40
C CYS A 10 6.58 9.95 11.50
N VAL A 11 6.71 8.91 12.34
CA VAL A 11 7.78 8.74 13.33
C VAL A 11 8.39 7.34 13.20
N HIS A 12 9.71 7.26 13.11
CA HIS A 12 10.45 5.99 13.02
C HIS A 12 11.01 5.55 14.38
N PHE A 13 10.82 4.28 14.74
CA PHE A 13 11.50 3.61 15.84
C PHE A 13 12.16 2.32 15.30
N GLN A 14 13.21 1.84 15.96
CA GLN A 14 13.97 0.63 15.55
C GLN A 14 13.09 -0.58 15.20
N LYS A 15 11.95 -0.77 15.89
CA LYS A 15 11.06 -1.92 15.71
C LYS A 15 9.78 -1.61 14.93
N ASN A 16 9.35 -0.35 14.92
CA ASN A 16 8.03 0.08 14.48
C ASN A 16 8.13 1.45 13.78
N ARG A 17 7.40 1.67 12.70
CA ARG A 17 7.05 3.02 12.23
C ARG A 17 5.62 3.36 12.65
N LEU A 18 5.40 4.60 13.05
CA LEU A 18 4.06 5.17 13.25
C LEU A 18 3.77 6.15 12.11
N LEU A 19 2.56 6.08 11.57
CA LEU A 19 2.03 7.04 10.60
C LEU A 19 0.80 7.70 11.19
N PHE A 20 0.71 9.02 11.03
CA PHE A 20 -0.38 9.84 11.58
C PHE A 20 -1.12 10.50 10.43
N TYR A 21 -2.46 10.45 10.48
CA TYR A 21 -3.32 11.15 9.54
C TYR A 21 -4.52 11.72 10.28
N LYS A 22 -4.75 13.04 10.16
CA LYS A 22 -5.90 13.74 10.73
C LYS A 22 -6.93 14.02 9.63
N PRO A 23 -7.90 13.11 9.38
CA PRO A 23 -8.93 13.31 8.35
C PRO A 23 -10.03 14.32 8.73
N GLU A 24 -10.31 14.47 10.03
CA GLU A 24 -11.39 15.31 10.55
C GLU A 24 -10.85 16.16 11.72
N ASN A 25 -11.62 17.16 12.16
CA ASN A 25 -11.33 17.82 13.42
C ASN A 25 -11.39 16.80 14.56
N ASP A 26 -10.45 16.92 15.50
CA ASP A 26 -10.31 16.12 16.72
C ASP A 26 -10.19 14.58 16.57
N ILE A 27 -10.12 14.07 15.34
CA ILE A 27 -9.95 12.64 15.02
C ILE A 27 -8.60 12.43 14.32
N CYS A 28 -7.72 11.66 14.95
CA CYS A 28 -6.43 11.25 14.39
C CYS A 28 -6.40 9.72 14.22
N LEU A 29 -6.07 9.27 13.01
CA LEU A 29 -5.81 7.87 12.70
C LEU A 29 -4.32 7.60 12.80
N VAL A 30 -3.96 6.51 13.50
CA VAL A 30 -2.56 6.10 13.70
C VAL A 30 -2.39 4.69 13.16
N MET A 31 -1.50 4.51 12.18
CA MET A 31 -1.09 3.19 11.68
C MET A 31 0.26 2.82 12.28
N THR A 32 0.34 1.66 12.92
CA THR A 32 1.60 1.08 13.40
C THR A 32 2.06 0.01 12.42
N ILE A 33 3.30 0.11 11.96
CA ILE A 33 3.92 -0.84 11.02
C ILE A 33 5.14 -1.45 11.69
N HIS A 34 5.17 -2.77 11.85
CA HIS A 34 6.36 -3.47 12.35
C HIS A 34 7.45 -3.51 11.29
N VAL A 35 8.67 -3.12 11.66
CA VAL A 35 9.84 -3.15 10.78
C VAL A 35 10.23 -4.60 10.52
N PRO A 36 10.32 -5.05 9.25
CA PRO A 36 10.78 -6.40 8.91
C PRO A 36 12.13 -6.68 9.56
N ASN A 37 12.29 -7.88 10.11
CA ASN A 37 13.50 -8.25 10.83
C ASN A 37 13.86 -9.72 10.64
N ILE A 38 15.16 -10.02 10.76
CA ILE A 38 15.70 -11.37 10.70
C ILE A 38 16.51 -11.62 11.97
N GLU A 39 16.11 -12.64 12.71
CA GLU A 39 16.90 -13.14 13.84
C GLU A 39 17.99 -14.08 13.33
N ARG A 40 19.24 -13.82 13.73
CA ARG A 40 20.41 -14.66 13.42
C ARG A 40 21.16 -15.01 14.70
N LYS A 41 21.48 -16.29 14.89
CA LYS A 41 22.29 -16.75 16.02
C LYS A 41 23.76 -16.82 15.60
N LYS A 42 24.62 -16.02 16.22
CA LYS A 42 26.07 -15.93 15.91
C LYS A 42 26.87 -15.94 17.20
N ASN A 43 27.74 -16.94 17.36
CA ASN A 43 28.54 -17.18 18.56
C ASN A 43 27.66 -17.15 19.83
N GLU A 44 26.65 -18.02 19.83
CA GLU A 44 25.61 -18.22 20.86
C GLU A 44 24.66 -17.03 21.10
N LYS A 45 25.07 -15.80 20.81
CA LYS A 45 24.23 -14.60 20.90
C LYS A 45 23.20 -14.53 19.77
N LEU A 46 22.01 -14.05 20.11
CA LEU A 46 20.94 -13.74 19.17
C LEU A 46 21.09 -12.29 18.73
N ILE A 47 21.17 -12.07 17.41
CA ILE A 47 21.27 -10.76 16.76
C ILE A 47 19.97 -10.57 15.97
N ILE A 48 19.30 -9.43 16.17
CA ILE A 48 18.11 -9.06 15.40
C ILE A 48 18.50 -7.93 14.45
N GLU A 49 18.46 -8.20 13.16
CA GLU A 49 18.69 -7.22 12.11
C GLU A 49 17.34 -6.66 11.66
N TYR A 50 17.15 -5.34 11.76
CA TYR A 50 15.94 -4.64 11.33
C TYR A 50 16.19 -4.00 9.97
N TYR A 51 15.28 -4.23 9.02
CA TYR A 51 15.36 -3.84 7.62
C TYR A 51 14.37 -2.68 7.36
N ASP A 52 14.73 -1.51 7.87
CA ASP A 52 13.89 -0.30 7.84
C ASP A 52 13.77 0.28 6.42
N GLU A 53 14.82 0.14 5.61
CA GLU A 53 14.87 0.53 4.20
C GLU A 53 13.87 -0.23 3.30
N HIS A 54 13.28 -1.32 3.79
CA HIS A 54 12.20 -2.05 3.11
C HIS A 54 10.81 -1.43 3.31
N ILE A 55 10.65 -0.43 4.19
CA ILE A 55 9.41 0.35 4.32
C ILE A 55 9.60 1.73 3.68
N ASN A 56 8.62 2.16 2.88
CA ASN A 56 8.52 3.51 2.34
C ASN A 56 7.26 4.18 2.92
N ASP A 57 7.42 5.34 3.55
CA ASP A 57 6.34 6.00 4.29
C ASP A 57 5.24 6.53 3.38
N ARG A 58 5.57 7.02 2.17
CA ARG A 58 4.59 7.62 1.26
C ARG A 58 3.54 6.58 0.81
N PRO A 59 3.89 5.38 0.33
CA PRO A 59 2.92 4.32 0.04
C PRO A 59 2.03 3.96 1.23
N MET A 60 2.62 3.78 2.41
CA MET A 60 1.89 3.36 3.60
C MET A 60 0.93 4.44 4.11
N LEU A 61 1.35 5.71 4.04
CA LEU A 61 0.50 6.85 4.34
C LEU A 61 -0.62 7.02 3.30
N SER A 62 -0.38 6.68 2.03
CA SER A 62 -1.44 6.57 1.02
C SER A 62 -2.43 5.43 1.31
N ILE A 63 -1.99 4.29 1.84
CA ILE A 63 -2.91 3.23 2.34
C ILE A 63 -3.78 3.79 3.48
N LEU A 64 -3.18 4.48 4.46
CA LEU A 64 -3.92 5.08 5.59
C LEU A 64 -4.92 6.16 5.13
N LYS A 65 -4.54 7.00 4.17
CA LYS A 65 -5.42 8.02 3.58
C LYS A 65 -6.53 7.38 2.71
N MET A 66 -6.25 6.27 2.03
CA MET A 66 -7.23 5.56 1.20
C MET A 66 -8.20 4.69 2.01
N SER A 67 -7.75 4.06 3.11
CA SER A 67 -8.60 3.27 3.99
C SER A 67 -9.70 4.12 4.63
N TYR A 68 -9.38 5.34 5.06
CA TYR A 68 -10.37 6.29 5.56
C TYR A 68 -11.33 6.77 4.45
N ARG A 69 -10.84 7.06 3.23
CA ARG A 69 -11.71 7.44 2.10
C ARG A 69 -12.71 6.33 1.75
N TYR A 70 -12.30 5.07 1.84
CA TYR A 70 -13.17 3.92 1.60
C TYR A 70 -14.17 3.70 2.75
N PHE A 71 -13.77 3.98 4.00
CA PHE A 71 -14.68 4.01 5.16
C PHE A 71 -15.79 5.05 4.97
N VAL A 72 -15.44 6.29 4.62
CA VAL A 72 -16.42 7.38 4.41
C VAL A 72 -17.40 7.05 3.29
N LEU A 73 -16.98 6.33 2.25
CA LEU A 73 -17.85 5.88 1.17
C LEU A 73 -18.89 4.84 1.63
N GLN A 74 -18.61 4.06 2.68
CA GLN A 74 -19.48 3.00 3.19
C GLN A 74 -20.32 3.41 4.42
N HIS A 75 -19.77 4.25 5.30
CA HIS A 75 -20.34 4.56 6.62
C HIS A 75 -20.49 6.06 6.90
N GLY A 76 -20.00 6.95 6.03
CA GLY A 76 -19.89 8.38 6.31
C GLY A 76 -18.69 8.72 7.21
N THR A 77 -18.58 9.99 7.62
CA THR A 77 -17.48 10.45 8.48
C THR A 77 -17.67 9.99 9.92
N ILE A 78 -16.57 9.86 10.66
CA ILE A 78 -16.59 9.35 12.04
C ILE A 78 -17.29 10.37 12.96
N SER A 79 -17.17 11.68 12.71
CA SER A 79 -17.95 12.69 13.42
C SER A 79 -19.46 12.49 13.26
N VAL A 80 -19.95 12.12 12.07
CA VAL A 80 -21.38 11.86 11.81
C VAL A 80 -21.82 10.56 12.48
N LEU A 81 -20.97 9.53 12.53
CA LEU A 81 -21.28 8.31 13.28
C LEU A 81 -21.37 8.57 14.79
N LEU A 82 -20.45 9.37 15.36
CA LEU A 82 -20.45 9.76 16.78
C LEU A 82 -21.62 10.67 17.17
N GLN A 83 -22.19 11.42 16.23
CA GLN A 83 -23.41 12.22 16.46
C GLN A 83 -24.69 11.37 16.49
N ASN A 84 -24.72 10.25 15.77
CA ASN A 84 -25.92 9.45 15.54
C ASN A 84 -25.97 8.13 16.33
N ASN A 85 -24.88 7.70 16.97
CA ASN A 85 -24.76 6.40 17.63
C ASN A 85 -23.94 6.49 18.93
N ASP A 86 -24.21 5.59 19.88
CA ASP A 86 -23.38 5.42 21.07
C ASP A 86 -21.94 5.04 20.72
N ILE A 87 -20.99 5.52 21.53
CA ILE A 87 -19.55 5.36 21.29
C ILE A 87 -19.11 3.88 21.20
N GLU A 88 -19.82 2.95 21.82
CA GLU A 88 -19.55 1.50 21.72
C GLU A 88 -19.97 0.93 20.37
N VAL A 89 -21.09 1.39 19.80
CA VAL A 89 -21.53 1.03 18.45
C VAL A 89 -20.51 1.53 17.42
N VAL A 90 -20.07 2.78 17.56
CA VAL A 90 -19.04 3.36 16.66
C VAL A 90 -17.71 2.61 16.76
N LYS A 91 -17.26 2.24 17.98
CA LYS A 91 -16.06 1.40 18.17
C LYS A 91 -16.18 0.05 17.48
N ASN A 92 -17.34 -0.60 17.56
CA ASN A 92 -17.56 -1.90 16.92
C ASN A 92 -17.55 -1.78 15.38
N ILE A 93 -18.21 -0.77 14.81
CA ILE A 93 -18.19 -0.49 13.36
C ILE A 93 -16.77 -0.23 12.88
N LEU A 94 -16.03 0.65 13.56
CA LEU A 94 -14.63 0.96 13.21
C LEU A 94 -13.74 -0.28 13.27
N LYS A 95 -13.87 -1.10 14.32
CA LYS A 95 -13.11 -2.34 14.44
C LYS A 95 -13.43 -3.32 13.31
N GLU A 96 -14.70 -3.65 13.10
CA GLU A 96 -15.12 -4.61 12.07
C GLU A 96 -14.66 -4.17 10.67
N TYR A 97 -14.74 -2.87 10.39
CA TYR A 97 -14.24 -2.31 9.14
C TYR A 97 -12.72 -2.43 9.01
N PHE A 98 -11.94 -1.99 10.00
CA PHE A 98 -10.47 -1.96 9.87
C PHE A 98 -9.85 -3.36 9.92
N ASP A 99 -10.41 -4.30 10.70
CA ASP A 99 -9.99 -5.70 10.69
C ASP A 99 -10.16 -6.30 9.28
N LYS A 100 -11.34 -6.13 8.65
CA LYS A 100 -11.63 -6.58 7.27
C LYS A 100 -10.80 -5.86 6.21
N PHE A 101 -10.53 -4.57 6.40
CA PHE A 101 -9.67 -3.80 5.49
C PHE A 101 -8.24 -4.34 5.49
N ILE A 102 -7.70 -4.65 6.67
CA ILE A 102 -6.35 -5.23 6.80
C ILE A 102 -6.30 -6.63 6.17
N GLU A 103 -7.33 -7.45 6.36
CA GLU A 103 -7.40 -8.81 5.79
C GLU A 103 -7.47 -8.81 4.25
N TYR A 104 -8.41 -8.07 3.65
CA TYR A 104 -8.73 -8.20 2.22
C TYR A 104 -8.09 -7.15 1.31
N HIS A 105 -7.84 -5.94 1.82
CA HIS A 105 -7.44 -4.80 0.98
C HIS A 105 -5.95 -4.46 1.12
N LEU A 106 -5.33 -4.66 2.29
CA LEU A 106 -3.93 -4.29 2.53
C LEU A 106 -2.97 -4.93 1.51
N GLN A 107 -3.04 -6.26 1.32
CA GLN A 107 -2.15 -6.96 0.38
C GLN A 107 -2.32 -6.49 -1.08
N ARG A 108 -3.53 -6.08 -1.47
CA ARG A 108 -3.82 -5.59 -2.83
C ARG A 108 -3.32 -4.15 -3.00
N MET A 109 -3.67 -3.27 -2.06
CA MET A 109 -3.27 -1.86 -2.09
C MET A 109 -1.76 -1.65 -1.93
N ILE A 110 -1.05 -2.52 -1.22
CA ILE A 110 0.42 -2.53 -1.21
C ILE A 110 0.95 -2.71 -2.64
N ILE A 111 0.34 -3.58 -3.46
CA ILE A 111 0.76 -3.81 -4.83
C ILE A 111 0.34 -2.64 -5.73
N ASP A 112 -0.92 -2.20 -5.69
CA ASP A 112 -1.39 -1.08 -6.52
C ASP A 112 -0.59 0.21 -6.25
N ILE A 113 -0.35 0.54 -4.98
CA ILE A 113 0.39 1.74 -4.59
C ILE A 113 1.90 1.57 -4.78
N THR A 114 2.47 0.36 -4.67
CA THR A 114 3.86 0.17 -5.13
C THR A 114 3.96 0.36 -6.63
N VAL A 115 3.04 -0.13 -7.46
CA VAL A 115 3.12 0.14 -8.91
C VAL A 115 3.06 1.65 -9.21
N ASP A 116 2.20 2.43 -8.54
CA ASP A 116 2.15 3.90 -8.74
C ASP A 116 3.36 4.66 -8.18
N SER A 117 3.89 4.23 -7.03
CA SER A 117 4.99 4.93 -6.32
C SER A 117 6.40 4.44 -6.67
N SER A 118 6.57 3.25 -7.23
CA SER A 118 7.87 2.55 -7.34
C SER A 118 8.62 2.83 -8.65
N PHE A 119 8.15 3.75 -9.50
CA PHE A 119 8.96 4.27 -10.60
C PHE A 119 10.24 5.00 -10.14
N PHE A 120 10.37 5.27 -8.83
CA PHE A 120 11.62 5.64 -8.17
C PHE A 120 12.54 4.44 -7.87
N GLY A 121 12.77 3.53 -8.84
CA GLY A 121 13.87 2.57 -8.77
C GLY A 121 13.59 1.10 -9.14
N VAL A 122 12.41 0.74 -9.66
CA VAL A 122 12.16 -0.64 -10.12
C VAL A 122 13.20 -1.10 -11.14
N GLN A 123 13.98 -2.11 -10.76
CA GLN A 123 14.73 -2.93 -11.70
C GLN A 123 13.74 -3.80 -12.47
N PHE A 124 13.60 -3.56 -13.77
CA PHE A 124 12.95 -4.52 -14.67
C PHE A 124 13.67 -5.87 -14.54
N LEU A 125 12.92 -6.95 -14.36
CA LEU A 125 13.49 -8.30 -14.40
C LEU A 125 14.15 -8.49 -15.78
N PRO A 126 15.46 -8.79 -15.87
CA PRO A 126 16.13 -9.02 -17.15
C PRO A 126 15.66 -10.35 -17.75
N VAL A 127 14.57 -10.31 -18.51
CA VAL A 127 13.95 -11.50 -19.10
C VAL A 127 14.66 -11.92 -20.39
N GLU A 128 14.77 -13.22 -20.62
CA GLU A 128 15.25 -13.76 -21.88
C GLU A 128 14.47 -13.20 -23.09
N LYS A 129 15.20 -12.91 -24.18
CA LYS A 129 14.65 -12.33 -25.42
C LYS A 129 13.42 -13.06 -25.95
N LEU A 130 13.37 -14.40 -25.83
CA LEU A 130 12.23 -15.21 -26.26
C LEU A 130 10.98 -15.00 -25.39
N ILE A 131 11.15 -14.81 -24.08
CA ILE A 131 10.05 -14.55 -23.15
C ILE A 131 9.56 -13.11 -23.33
N TYR A 132 10.47 -12.14 -23.45
CA TYR A 132 10.12 -10.75 -23.76
C TYR A 132 9.29 -10.65 -25.06
N ILE A 133 9.70 -11.32 -26.14
CA ILE A 133 8.94 -11.35 -27.40
C ILE A 133 7.56 -12.02 -27.23
N LYS A 134 7.44 -13.09 -26.42
CA LYS A 134 6.14 -13.69 -26.10
C LYS A 134 5.23 -12.73 -25.34
N VAL A 135 5.76 -12.02 -24.34
CA VAL A 135 5.02 -11.01 -23.55
C VAL A 135 4.53 -9.88 -24.47
N GLN A 136 5.41 -9.29 -25.28
CA GLN A 136 5.04 -8.29 -26.30
C GLN A 136 3.95 -8.81 -27.25
N SER A 137 4.04 -10.07 -27.69
CA SER A 137 3.07 -10.71 -28.57
C SER A 137 1.73 -11.05 -27.89
N ILE A 138 1.64 -10.98 -26.56
CA ILE A 138 0.39 -11.12 -25.80
C ILE A 138 -0.21 -9.73 -25.57
N LEU A 139 0.59 -8.79 -25.04
CA LEU A 139 0.21 -7.40 -24.81
C LEU A 139 -0.43 -6.76 -26.06
N ARG A 140 0.25 -6.85 -27.20
CA ARG A 140 -0.25 -6.32 -28.48
C ARG A 140 -1.56 -6.96 -28.95
N ARG A 141 -1.84 -8.21 -28.55
CA ARG A 141 -3.13 -8.87 -28.81
C ARG A 141 -4.22 -8.43 -27.84
N PHE A 142 -3.88 -8.05 -26.60
CA PHE A 142 -4.81 -7.40 -25.67
C PHE A 142 -5.17 -5.98 -26.13
N GLU A 143 -4.18 -5.15 -26.46
CA GLU A 143 -4.35 -3.79 -27.00
C GLU A 143 -5.29 -3.78 -28.23
N LEU A 144 -5.04 -4.67 -29.21
CA LEU A 144 -5.88 -4.81 -30.40
C LEU A 144 -7.27 -5.41 -30.13
N ARG A 145 -7.45 -6.16 -29.03
CA ARG A 145 -8.73 -6.82 -28.69
C ARG A 145 -9.64 -5.96 -27.82
N PHE A 146 -9.06 -5.04 -27.05
CA PHE A 146 -9.73 -4.19 -26.08
C PHE A 146 -9.27 -2.74 -26.25
N THR A 147 -9.83 -2.03 -27.22
CA THR A 147 -9.52 -0.62 -27.54
C THR A 147 -9.86 0.39 -26.42
N SER A 148 -10.42 -0.08 -25.30
CA SER A 148 -10.64 0.67 -24.06
C SER A 148 -9.51 0.52 -23.03
N LEU A 149 -8.59 -0.44 -23.19
CA LEU A 149 -7.37 -0.52 -22.37
C LEU A 149 -6.40 0.58 -22.78
N LYS A 150 -5.83 1.28 -21.79
CA LYS A 150 -4.88 2.39 -22.01
C LYS A 150 -3.57 2.27 -21.23
N GLU A 151 -3.55 1.45 -20.18
CA GLU A 151 -2.33 0.94 -19.56
C GLU A 151 -2.30 -0.58 -19.67
N THR A 152 -1.11 -1.17 -19.54
CA THR A 152 -0.99 -2.59 -19.18
C THR A 152 0.28 -2.82 -18.38
N LEU A 153 0.11 -3.42 -17.20
CA LEU A 153 1.18 -3.92 -16.36
C LEU A 153 1.44 -5.40 -16.68
N PHE A 154 2.71 -5.81 -16.80
CA PHE A 154 3.05 -7.24 -16.80
C PHE A 154 4.04 -7.56 -15.68
N LEU A 155 3.57 -8.37 -14.74
CA LEU A 155 4.35 -8.90 -13.62
C LEU A 155 4.70 -10.37 -13.87
N HIS A 156 5.92 -10.77 -13.54
CA HIS A 156 6.34 -12.17 -13.51
C HIS A 156 7.02 -12.45 -12.16
N ARG A 157 6.49 -13.40 -11.38
CA ARG A 157 6.95 -13.68 -10.00
C ARG A 157 6.99 -12.43 -9.10
N ASN A 158 5.95 -11.59 -9.20
CA ASN A 158 5.83 -10.28 -8.55
C ASN A 158 6.93 -9.25 -8.89
N GLN A 159 7.73 -9.48 -9.93
CA GLN A 159 8.70 -8.51 -10.47
C GLN A 159 8.20 -7.90 -11.77
N LEU A 160 8.49 -6.61 -12.00
CA LEU A 160 8.04 -5.90 -13.19
C LEU A 160 8.81 -6.33 -14.44
N VAL A 161 8.07 -6.56 -15.52
CA VAL A 161 8.61 -6.89 -16.85
C VAL A 161 8.14 -5.90 -17.92
N TRP A 162 6.95 -5.30 -17.78
CA TRP A 162 6.44 -4.30 -18.73
C TRP A 162 5.48 -3.31 -18.09
N TYR A 163 5.46 -2.07 -18.59
CA TYR A 163 4.54 -1.01 -18.21
C TYR A 163 4.37 0.06 -19.31
N ILE A 164 3.16 0.61 -19.43
CA ILE A 164 2.76 1.75 -20.28
C ILE A 164 1.72 2.59 -19.52
N LYS A 165 1.76 3.93 -19.65
CA LYS A 165 0.77 4.94 -19.17
C LYS A 165 -0.26 5.29 -20.27
N GLU A 166 -1.53 5.71 -20.06
CA GLU A 166 -2.29 6.31 -18.92
C GLU A 166 -3.78 5.81 -18.95
N ILE A 167 -4.51 5.36 -17.92
CA ILE A 167 -4.36 5.24 -16.44
C ILE A 167 -4.76 3.81 -15.98
N PHE A 168 -4.17 3.35 -14.87
CA PHE A 168 -4.33 2.09 -14.12
C PHE A 168 -5.59 1.23 -14.31
N PHE A 169 -5.38 -0.04 -14.70
CA PHE A 169 -6.15 -1.22 -14.28
C PHE A 169 -5.21 -2.44 -14.20
N CYS A 170 -5.26 -3.22 -13.11
CA CYS A 170 -4.44 -4.43 -12.94
C CYS A 170 -5.28 -5.71 -13.04
N PHE A 171 -4.87 -6.65 -13.89
CA PHE A 171 -5.47 -7.98 -14.01
C PHE A 171 -4.48 -9.06 -13.58
N TYR A 172 -4.87 -9.86 -12.60
CA TYR A 172 -4.16 -11.09 -12.23
C TYR A 172 -4.66 -12.27 -13.07
N PHE A 173 -3.72 -13.04 -13.61
CA PHE A 173 -3.95 -14.41 -14.05
C PHE A 173 -3.30 -15.36 -13.04
N TYR A 174 -4.01 -16.44 -12.70
CA TYR A 174 -3.59 -17.50 -11.79
C TYR A 174 -2.60 -18.46 -12.47
#